data_AF-A0A6I9NYA9-F1
#
_entry.id   AF-A0A6I9NYA9-F1
#
_cell.length_a   1.000
_cell.length_b   1.000
_cell.length_c   1.000
_cell.angle_alpha   90.00
_cell.angle_beta   90.00
_cell.angle_gamma   90.00
#
_symmetry.space_group_name_H-M   'P 1'
#
loop_
_entity.id
_entity.type
_entity.pdbx_description
1 polymer ?
#
loop_
_entity_poly.entity_id
_entity_poly.type
_entity_poly.pdbx_seq_one_letter_code
_entity_poly.pdbx_strand_id
1 'polypeptide(L)'
;MASPPMDMTWSGSHIRWGQPFRLRHVTTGKYLSLIEDKSLLLMDKEKADVKSTAFCIRSSKEKLDPGVKKEVDGMGVPDIKYGDSVCYIQHVDTSLWLTYQTVDAKCARMGGVQRKAIMHHEGHMDDGLTLSRSQHEESRSARVIRSTVFLFNLFIR
;
A
#
# COMPACT_ATOMS: atom_id res chain seq x y z
N MET A 1 -2.58 -4.15 6.86
CA MET A 1 -1.44 -3.94 7.79
C MET A 1 -0.21 -3.66 6.94
N ALA A 2 0.33 -2.44 6.97
CA ALA A 2 1.56 -2.11 6.23
C ALA A 2 2.73 -2.96 6.78
N SER A 3 3.64 -3.39 5.91
CA SER A 3 4.90 -4.04 6.33
C SER A 3 5.83 -2.99 6.93
N PRO A 4 6.79 -3.38 7.80
CA PRO A 4 7.65 -2.42 8.48
C PRO A 4 8.40 -1.51 7.47
N PRO A 5 8.76 -0.28 7.87
CA PRO A 5 9.67 0.55 7.12
C PRO A 5 10.99 -0.20 6.89
N MET A 6 11.76 0.23 5.88
CA MET A 6 13.00 -0.46 5.51
C MET A 6 14.15 -0.32 6.52
N ASP A 7 13.95 0.46 7.59
CA ASP A 7 14.82 0.50 8.77
C ASP A 7 14.31 -0.46 9.86
N MET A 8 15.22 -1.31 10.35
CA MET A 8 14.93 -2.30 11.39
C MET A 8 14.78 -1.68 12.79
N THR A 9 15.36 -0.49 13.01
CA THR A 9 15.20 0.31 14.21
C THR A 9 13.90 1.12 14.12
N TRP A 10 13.08 1.10 15.18
CA TRP A 10 11.83 1.88 15.26
C TRP A 10 10.76 1.57 14.19
N SER A 11 10.64 0.31 13.76
CA SER A 11 9.62 -0.08 12.76
C SER A 11 8.16 0.21 13.16
N GLY A 12 7.92 0.55 14.43
CA GLY A 12 6.62 0.96 15.00
C GLY A 12 6.48 2.47 15.24
N SER A 13 7.40 3.30 14.74
CA SER A 13 7.31 4.76 14.83
C SER A 13 6.06 5.29 14.11
N HIS A 14 5.76 6.57 14.32
CA HIS A 14 4.75 7.24 13.51
C HIS A 14 5.19 7.25 12.03
N ILE A 15 4.24 6.92 11.14
CA ILE A 15 4.46 6.97 9.70
C ILE A 15 4.45 8.43 9.28
N ARG A 16 5.50 8.84 8.54
CA ARG A 16 5.63 10.21 8.00
C ARG A 16 5.24 10.28 6.54
N TRP A 17 4.86 11.48 6.10
CA TRP A 17 4.68 11.78 4.69
C TRP A 17 5.97 11.50 3.90
N GLY A 18 5.85 10.82 2.75
CA GLY A 18 6.97 10.46 1.90
C GLY A 18 7.87 9.34 2.44
N GLN A 19 7.60 8.79 3.62
CA GLN A 19 8.36 7.65 4.14
C GLN A 19 8.07 6.39 3.30
N PRO A 20 9.10 5.72 2.74
CA PRO A 20 8.91 4.48 2.01
C PRO A 20 8.46 3.33 2.92
N PHE A 21 7.50 2.55 2.44
CA PHE A 21 7.05 1.30 3.06
C PHE A 21 6.59 0.30 1.99
N ARG A 22 6.36 -0.94 2.42
CA ARG A 22 5.83 -2.01 1.56
C ARG A 22 4.43 -2.41 1.99
N LEU A 23 3.53 -2.60 1.04
CA LEU A 23 2.16 -3.06 1.31
C LEU A 23 2.10 -4.58 1.21
N ARG A 24 1.63 -5.23 2.29
CA ARG A 24 1.46 -6.69 2.34
C ARG A 24 0.00 -7.05 2.59
N HIS A 25 -0.54 -7.89 1.72
CA HIS A 25 -1.85 -8.47 1.90
C HIS A 25 -1.80 -9.52 3.02
N VAL A 26 -2.64 -9.35 4.05
CA VAL A 26 -2.47 -10.05 5.33
C VAL A 26 -2.72 -11.55 5.20
N THR A 27 -3.79 -11.95 4.50
CA THR A 27 -4.22 -13.36 4.40
C THR A 27 -3.43 -14.15 3.37
N THR A 28 -3.00 -13.54 2.26
CA THR A 28 -2.15 -14.24 1.26
C THR A 28 -0.67 -14.12 1.57
N GLY A 29 -0.26 -13.13 2.37
CA GLY A 29 1.14 -12.85 2.67
C GLY A 29 1.92 -12.21 1.51
N LYS A 30 1.29 -11.98 0.36
CA LYS A 30 1.87 -11.36 -0.84
C LYS A 30 2.05 -9.84 -0.69
N TYR A 31 2.97 -9.28 -1.44
CA TYR A 31 3.25 -7.84 -1.49
C TYR A 31 2.62 -7.20 -2.72
N LEU A 32 2.07 -6.00 -2.56
CA LEU A 32 1.69 -5.18 -3.71
C LEU A 32 2.96 -4.72 -4.44
N SER A 33 3.00 -4.91 -5.74
CA SER A 33 4.13 -4.58 -6.61
C SER A 33 3.64 -3.87 -7.87
N LEU A 34 4.41 -2.88 -8.30
CA LEU A 34 4.27 -2.25 -9.61
C LEU A 34 5.09 -3.03 -10.64
N ILE A 35 4.40 -3.55 -11.66
CA ILE A 35 5.05 -4.22 -12.80
C ILE A 35 5.26 -3.25 -13.97
N GLU A 36 6.07 -3.65 -14.95
CA GLU A 36 6.59 -2.77 -16.01
C GLU A 36 5.51 -2.05 -16.84
N ASP A 37 4.33 -2.67 -17.01
CA ASP A 37 3.18 -2.14 -17.75
C ASP A 37 2.35 -1.12 -16.94
N LYS A 38 2.86 -0.64 -15.80
CA LYS A 38 2.17 0.24 -14.84
C LYS A 38 0.95 -0.39 -14.15
N SER A 39 0.79 -1.71 -14.27
CA SER A 39 -0.22 -2.46 -13.51
C SER A 39 0.26 -2.79 -12.09
N LEU A 40 -0.70 -3.03 -11.21
CA LEU A 40 -0.46 -3.50 -9.85
C LEU A 40 -0.76 -4.99 -9.74
N LEU A 41 0.13 -5.73 -9.07
CA LEU A 41 -0.03 -7.16 -8.81
C LEU A 41 0.36 -7.51 -7.37
N LEU A 42 -0.28 -8.54 -6.82
CA LEU A 42 0.18 -9.18 -5.59
C LEU A 42 1.23 -10.26 -5.92
N MET A 43 2.47 -10.03 -5.50
CA MET A 43 3.60 -10.93 -5.71
C MET A 43 4.01 -11.65 -4.44
N ASP A 44 4.51 -12.88 -4.59
CA ASP A 44 5.10 -13.64 -3.50
C ASP A 44 6.32 -12.90 -2.93
N LYS A 45 6.63 -13.12 -1.64
CA LYS A 45 7.70 -12.41 -0.93
C LYS A 45 9.05 -12.56 -1.65
N GLU A 46 9.30 -13.73 -2.21
CA GLU A 46 10.55 -14.12 -2.86
C GLU A 46 10.76 -13.39 -4.20
N LYS A 47 9.66 -12.96 -4.84
CA LYS A 47 9.68 -12.25 -6.14
C LYS A 47 9.45 -10.75 -6.01
N ALA A 48 9.03 -10.29 -4.83
CA ALA A 48 8.74 -8.90 -4.56
C ALA A 48 10.02 -8.16 -4.15
N ASP A 49 10.70 -7.57 -5.14
CA ASP A 49 11.87 -6.74 -4.89
C ASP A 49 11.51 -5.41 -4.19
N VAL A 50 12.51 -4.74 -3.63
CA VAL A 50 12.30 -3.45 -2.96
C VAL A 50 11.84 -2.38 -3.96
N LYS A 51 12.43 -2.39 -5.16
CA LYS A 51 12.23 -1.38 -6.19
C LYS A 51 10.78 -1.28 -6.65
N SER A 52 10.14 -2.41 -6.93
CA SER A 52 8.75 -2.48 -7.39
C SER A 52 7.72 -2.35 -6.27
N THR A 53 8.14 -2.49 -5.00
CA THR A 53 7.20 -2.54 -3.85
C THR A 53 7.38 -1.38 -2.88
N ALA A 54 8.22 -0.40 -3.21
CA ALA A 54 8.40 0.81 -2.43
C ALA A 54 7.31 1.83 -2.76
N PHE A 55 6.39 2.02 -1.80
CA PHE A 55 5.36 3.05 -1.86
C PHE A 55 5.56 4.06 -0.74
N CYS A 56 4.96 5.23 -0.86
CA CYS A 56 4.87 6.20 0.22
C CYS A 56 3.49 6.86 0.25
N ILE A 57 3.15 7.42 1.40
CA ILE A 57 1.92 8.21 1.59
C ILE A 57 2.27 9.69 1.44
N ARG A 58 1.47 10.44 0.68
CA ARG A 58 1.63 11.88 0.44
C ARG A 58 0.36 12.62 0.86
N SER A 59 0.51 13.87 1.27
CA SER A 59 -0.60 14.75 1.68
C SER A 59 -1.27 15.44 0.48
N SER A 60 -0.58 15.55 -0.66
CA SER A 60 -1.10 16.09 -1.92
C SER A 60 -0.35 15.51 -3.11
N LYS A 61 -0.83 15.79 -4.32
CA LYS A 61 -0.18 15.42 -5.60
C LYS A 61 0.82 16.46 -6.12
N GLU A 62 1.15 17.46 -5.30
CA GLU A 62 2.07 18.52 -5.70
C GLU A 62 3.51 17.97 -5.78
N LYS A 63 4.32 18.59 -6.65
CA LYS A 63 5.75 18.30 -6.73
C LYS A 63 6.40 18.80 -5.44
N LEU A 64 6.60 17.91 -4.48
CA LEU A 64 7.37 18.20 -3.29
C LEU A 64 8.85 18.05 -3.61
N ASP A 65 9.65 19.04 -3.20
CA ASP A 65 11.09 18.88 -3.16
C ASP A 65 11.42 17.69 -2.23
N PRO A 66 12.37 16.82 -2.63
CA PRO A 66 12.88 15.78 -1.74
C PRO A 66 13.66 16.46 -0.61
N GLY A 67 12.95 16.92 0.41
CA GLY A 67 13.56 17.45 1.63
C GLY A 67 14.50 16.44 2.25
N VAL A 68 15.53 16.95 2.93
CA VAL A 68 16.55 16.13 3.60
C VAL A 68 15.87 15.16 4.57
N LYS A 69 15.99 13.86 4.29
CA LYS A 69 15.56 12.79 5.20
C LYS A 69 16.46 12.79 6.41
N LYS A 70 16.06 13.52 7.46
CA LYS A 70 16.69 13.36 8.76
C LYS A 70 16.19 12.05 9.38
N GLU A 71 17.11 11.17 9.71
CA GLU A 71 16.83 10.06 10.62
C GLU A 71 16.36 10.66 11.95
N VAL A 72 15.27 10.12 12.48
CA VAL A 72 14.68 10.57 13.74
C VAL A 72 14.81 9.42 14.71
N ASP A 73 15.63 9.60 15.74
CA ASP A 73 15.65 8.68 16.87
C ASP A 73 14.35 8.84 17.67
N GLY A 74 13.66 7.73 17.92
CA GLY A 74 12.42 7.68 18.70
C GLY A 74 11.15 7.56 17.85
N MET A 75 10.01 7.99 18.41
CA MET A 75 8.69 7.77 17.80
C MET A 75 8.38 8.68 16.61
N GLY A 76 9.08 9.80 16.46
CA GLY A 76 8.80 10.80 15.42
C GLY A 76 7.49 11.58 15.64
N VAL A 77 7.08 12.34 14.63
CA VAL A 77 5.88 13.20 14.66
C VAL A 77 4.66 12.41 14.13
N PRO A 78 3.50 12.46 14.82
CA PRO A 78 2.28 11.77 14.38
C PRO A 78 1.55 12.50 13.25
N ASP A 79 2.15 12.49 12.05
CA ASP A 79 1.68 13.24 10.88
C ASP A 79 0.37 12.71 10.28
N ILE A 80 0.18 11.39 10.33
CA ILE A 80 -0.94 10.69 9.67
C ILE A 80 -1.90 10.16 10.72
N LYS A 81 -3.17 10.56 10.62
CA LYS A 81 -4.25 10.20 11.54
C LYS A 81 -5.25 9.25 10.86
N TYR A 82 -5.74 8.27 11.62
CA TYR A 82 -6.83 7.42 11.16
C TYR A 82 -8.13 8.21 11.10
N GLY A 83 -8.92 8.03 10.04
CA GLY A 83 -10.21 8.70 9.84
C GLY A 83 -10.11 10.15 9.35
N ASP A 84 -9.08 10.89 9.76
CA ASP A 84 -8.99 12.33 9.49
C ASP A 84 -8.07 12.67 8.30
N SER A 85 -6.93 11.98 8.16
CA SER A 85 -5.97 12.32 7.11
C SER A 85 -6.42 11.80 5.75
N VAL A 86 -6.47 12.70 4.77
CA VAL A 86 -6.58 12.35 3.35
C VAL A 86 -5.19 12.02 2.82
N CYS A 87 -5.02 10.80 2.35
CA CYS A 87 -3.74 10.23 1.94
C CYS A 87 -3.76 9.89 0.44
N TYR A 88 -2.67 10.20 -0.25
CA TYR A 88 -2.41 9.74 -1.61
C TYR A 88 -1.29 8.71 -1.58
N ILE A 89 -1.41 7.62 -2.34
CA ILE A 89 -0.35 6.61 -2.42
C ILE A 89 0.46 6.85 -3.69
N GLN A 90 1.77 6.97 -3.53
CA GLN A 90 2.73 7.15 -4.62
C GLN A 90 3.74 6.01 -4.64
N HIS A 91 4.10 5.53 -5.82
CA HIS A 91 5.24 4.63 -5.98
C HIS A 91 6.54 5.44 -5.96
N VAL A 92 7.49 5.07 -5.10
CA VAL A 92 8.65 5.89 -4.77
C VAL A 92 9.56 6.11 -5.99
N ASP A 93 9.85 5.05 -6.74
CA ASP A 93 10.83 5.10 -7.82
C ASP A 93 10.29 5.73 -9.10
N THR A 94 9.01 5.49 -9.43
CA THR A 94 8.39 5.96 -10.67
C THR A 94 7.59 7.24 -10.49
N SER A 95 7.38 7.67 -9.24
CA SER A 95 6.52 8.80 -8.87
C SER A 95 5.07 8.70 -9.37
N LEU A 96 4.63 7.53 -9.85
CA LEU A 96 3.24 7.30 -10.26
C LEU A 96 2.31 7.27 -9.05
N TRP A 97 1.09 7.74 -9.24
CA TRP A 97 0.02 7.77 -8.26
C TRP A 97 -0.89 6.56 -8.39
N LEU A 98 -1.26 5.97 -7.26
CA LEU A 98 -2.33 4.99 -7.20
C LEU A 98 -3.65 5.66 -7.55
N THR A 99 -4.34 5.12 -8.55
CA THR A 99 -5.67 5.57 -8.99
C THR A 99 -6.46 4.37 -9.51
N TYR A 100 -7.62 4.60 -10.11
CA TYR A 100 -8.43 3.56 -10.73
C TYR A 100 -8.51 3.74 -12.25
N GLN A 101 -8.64 2.61 -12.95
CA GLN A 101 -8.98 2.60 -14.36
C GLN A 101 -10.47 2.92 -14.52
N THR A 102 -10.78 3.91 -15.35
CA THR A 102 -12.16 4.23 -15.71
C THR A 102 -12.76 3.11 -16.57
N VAL A 103 -14.01 2.75 -16.29
CA VAL A 103 -14.74 1.75 -17.07
C VAL A 103 -15.55 2.50 -18.15
N ASP A 104 -15.49 2.05 -19.40
CA ASP A 104 -16.26 2.64 -20.49
C ASP A 104 -17.77 2.58 -20.15
N ALA A 105 -18.46 3.70 -20.38
CA ALA A 105 -19.88 3.90 -20.06
C ALA A 105 -20.80 2.85 -20.72
N LYS A 106 -20.35 2.21 -21.81
CA LYS A 106 -21.08 1.11 -22.47
C LYS A 106 -21.15 -0.17 -21.63
N CYS A 107 -20.13 -0.45 -20.81
CA CYS A 107 -20.03 -1.65 -19.96
C CYS A 107 -20.68 -1.49 -18.58
N ALA A 108 -20.96 -0.26 -18.13
CA ALA A 108 -21.54 0.00 -16.80
C ALA A 108 -22.99 -0.51 -16.63
N ARG A 109 -23.66 -0.90 -17.72
CA ARG A 109 -25.07 -1.34 -17.71
C ARG A 109 -25.32 -2.80 -17.33
N MET A 110 -24.27 -3.59 -17.05
CA MET A 110 -24.38 -5.06 -16.95
C MET A 110 -24.06 -5.67 -15.58
N GLY A 111 -24.00 -4.88 -14.50
CA GLY A 111 -23.74 -5.36 -13.14
C GLY A 111 -22.50 -4.72 -12.51
N GLY A 112 -22.31 -4.95 -11.20
CA GLY A 112 -21.44 -4.20 -10.31
C GLY A 112 -20.12 -3.71 -10.91
N VAL A 113 -19.89 -2.40 -10.86
CA VAL A 113 -18.69 -1.76 -11.40
C VAL A 113 -17.50 -2.07 -10.49
N GLN A 114 -16.79 -3.16 -10.75
CA GLN A 114 -15.45 -3.35 -10.18
C GLN A 114 -14.47 -2.44 -10.91
N ARG A 115 -13.89 -1.49 -10.18
CA ARG A 115 -12.82 -0.62 -10.70
C ARG A 115 -11.47 -1.27 -10.43
N LYS A 116 -10.62 -1.35 -11.44
CA LYS A 116 -9.25 -1.87 -11.31
C LYS A 116 -8.33 -0.75 -10.84
N ALA A 117 -7.55 -0.99 -9.79
CA ALA A 117 -6.50 -0.06 -9.37
C ALA A 117 -5.30 -0.11 -10.33
N ILE A 118 -4.72 1.05 -10.65
CA ILE A 118 -3.58 1.22 -11.56
C ILE A 118 -2.63 2.29 -11.02
N MET A 119 -1.42 2.39 -11.60
CA MET A 119 -0.49 3.49 -11.33
C MET A 119 -0.46 4.47 -12.51
N HIS A 120 -0.75 5.75 -12.27
CA HIS A 120 -0.85 6.78 -13.31
C HIS A 120 -0.07 8.05 -12.96
N HIS A 121 0.34 8.83 -13.96
CA HIS A 121 1.16 10.04 -13.76
C HIS A 121 0.39 11.20 -13.14
N GLU A 122 -0.91 11.31 -13.44
CA GLU A 122 -1.82 12.34 -12.88
C GLU A 122 -2.77 11.77 -11.82
N GLY A 123 -3.24 10.53 -12.01
CA GLY A 123 -4.40 9.99 -11.32
C GLY A 123 -5.66 10.85 -11.47
N HIS A 124 -6.59 10.72 -10.52
CA HIS A 124 -7.84 11.47 -10.46
C HIS A 124 -7.91 12.38 -9.21
N MET A 125 -8.83 13.34 -9.20
CA MET A 125 -8.98 14.29 -8.09
C MET A 125 -9.58 13.62 -6.83
N ASP A 126 -10.31 12.53 -7.03
CA ASP A 126 -10.97 11.72 -6.00
C ASP A 126 -10.11 10.54 -5.50
N ASP A 127 -8.80 10.54 -5.79
CA ASP A 127 -7.87 9.49 -5.33
C ASP A 127 -7.57 9.55 -3.81
N GLY A 128 -8.11 10.53 -3.08
CA GLY A 128 -7.86 10.70 -1.64
C GLY A 128 -8.39 9.51 -0.83
N LEU A 129 -7.51 8.84 -0.10
CA LEU A 129 -7.84 7.70 0.75
C LEU A 129 -7.80 8.10 2.22
N THR A 130 -8.80 7.69 2.99
CA THR A 130 -8.74 7.73 4.46
C THR A 130 -8.29 6.38 4.98
N LEU A 131 -7.45 6.41 6.01
CA LEU A 131 -6.96 5.18 6.64
C LEU A 131 -7.83 4.84 7.86
N SER A 132 -8.19 3.57 7.99
CA SER A 132 -8.80 3.03 9.20
C SER A 132 -7.99 1.82 9.69
N ARG A 133 -8.08 1.52 10.99
CA ARG A 133 -7.42 0.38 11.61
C ARG A 133 -8.46 -0.64 12.04
N SER A 134 -8.29 -1.87 11.57
CA SER A 134 -9.11 -3.02 11.98
C SER A 134 -8.96 -3.30 13.48
N GLN A 135 -9.96 -3.96 14.06
CA GLN A 135 -9.88 -4.44 15.44
C GLN A 135 -8.80 -5.51 15.61
N HIS A 136 -8.34 -5.69 16.85
CA HIS A 136 -7.28 -6.64 17.17
C HIS A 136 -7.66 -8.08 16.81
N GLU A 137 -8.90 -8.50 17.11
CA GLU A 137 -9.39 -9.84 16.83
C GLU A 137 -9.45 -10.13 15.32
N GLU A 138 -9.95 -9.19 14.52
CA GLU A 138 -9.98 -9.31 13.06
C GLU A 138 -8.57 -9.45 12.49
N SER A 139 -7.62 -8.62 12.95
CA SER A 139 -6.22 -8.71 12.53
C SER A 139 -5.58 -10.03 12.95
N ARG A 140 -5.94 -10.59 14.11
CA ARG A 140 -5.45 -11.88 14.59
C ARG A 140 -6.01 -13.01 13.73
N SER A 141 -7.31 -13.01 13.48
CA SER A 141 -8.00 -13.99 12.63
C SER A 141 -7.42 -14.03 11.22
N ALA A 142 -7.18 -12.87 10.59
CA ALA A 142 -6.55 -12.80 9.26
C ALA A 142 -5.15 -13.45 9.21
N ARG A 143 -4.37 -13.34 10.29
CA ARG A 143 -3.07 -14.02 10.41
C ARG A 143 -3.22 -15.53 10.58
N VAL A 144 -4.19 -15.97 11.38
CA VAL A 144 -4.51 -17.40 11.55
C VAL A 144 -4.90 -18.01 10.21
N ILE A 145 -5.78 -17.36 9.44
CA ILE A 145 -6.18 -17.81 8.09
C ILE A 145 -4.95 -18.05 7.22
N ARG A 146 -4.01 -17.09 7.16
CA ARG A 146 -2.78 -17.26 6.39
C ARG A 146 -1.98 -18.49 6.83
N SER A 147 -1.73 -18.62 8.13
CA SER A 147 -0.93 -19.73 8.67
C SER A 147 -1.59 -21.07 8.40
N THR A 148 -2.90 -21.16 8.60
CA THR A 148 -3.67 -22.38 8.35
C THR A 148 -3.67 -22.77 6.88
N VAL A 149 -3.93 -21.83 5.97
CA VAL A 149 -3.87 -22.07 4.51
C VAL A 149 -2.47 -22.51 4.08
N PHE A 150 -1.42 -21.88 4.63
CA PHE A 150 -0.04 -22.27 4.34
C PHE A 150 0.26 -23.70 4.80
N LEU A 151 -0.10 -24.06 6.04
CA LEU A 151 0.14 -25.40 6.59
C LEU A 151 -0.61 -26.49 5.82
N PHE A 152 -1.89 -26.25 5.48
CA PHE A 152 -2.65 -27.22 4.69
C PHE A 152 -2.09 -27.41 3.28
N ASN A 153 -1.65 -26.33 2.62
CA ASN A 153 -1.03 -26.45 1.30
C ASN A 153 0.30 -27.21 1.32
N LEU A 154 1.03 -27.20 2.45
CA LEU A 154 2.23 -28.03 2.63
C LEU A 154 1.89 -29.49 2.89
N PHE A 155 0.79 -29.76 3.61
CA PHE A 155 0.38 -31.13 3.94
C PHE A 155 -0.26 -31.88 2.77
N ILE A 156 -1.03 -31.18 1.93
CA ILE A 156 -1.75 -31.77 0.78
C ILE A 156 -0.81 -32.01 -0.42
N ARG A 157 0.37 -31.39 -0.42
CA ARG A 157 1.43 -31.61 -1.42
C ARG A 157 2.32 -32.77 -1.02
#